data_AF-A0A369W9E3-F1
#
_entry.id   AF-A0A369W9E3-F1
#
_cell.length_a   1.000
_cell.length_b   1.000
_cell.length_c   1.000
_cell.angle_alpha   90.00
_cell.angle_beta   90.00
_cell.angle_gamma   90.00
#
_symmetry.space_group_name_H-M   'P 1'
#
loop_
_entity.id
_entity.type
_entity.pdbx_description
1 polymer ?
#
loop_
_entity_poly.entity_id
_entity_poly.type
_entity_poly.pdbx_seq_one_letter_code
_entity_poly.pdbx_strand_id
1 'polypeptide(L)'
;MSDANINDARKVAYKAKLLVEQLGLAAGLANAFAGRVRMIKAAERPGRLHRIMCADGSWIEIDPATCRVVRTWGRGNTAPEMAKAIAGDGSVIEHLEEEAGAVSAPGAPIRSTPVLSDDKLKTLADGWRKRGYPDVIEDERGVWVALPDGTRLHDVGRRVHIHGPRTDAALAAIAQKARDDWDGALALRGPGRDWPERDKERLWLACQREGVEYAGYEPSPKLIAKWEAEQAESMRGAGSARPDDDVSAGPAPGGIAPAPQSDAPAEPVRPDTDAALARHCERAQADLKALHARWAAEARTEEDRERLRREEAALKAKLAIYERARELARTEGLSREDAIRAAYAEAQAERGFEPTVGPRR
;
A
#
# COMPACT_ATOMS: atom_id res chain seq x y z
N MET A 1 32.35 28.32 -19.31
CA MET A 1 31.40 27.46 -18.57
C MET A 1 32.16 26.20 -18.18
N SER A 2 32.25 25.88 -16.88
CA SER A 2 32.96 24.70 -16.40
C SER A 2 32.25 23.40 -16.81
N ASP A 3 33.00 22.33 -17.05
CA ASP A 3 32.47 21.03 -17.52
C ASP A 3 31.38 20.42 -16.60
N ALA A 4 31.39 20.77 -15.32
CA ALA A 4 30.34 20.39 -14.37
C ALA A 4 28.94 20.90 -14.78
N ASN A 5 28.84 22.14 -15.28
CA ASN A 5 27.56 22.74 -15.67
C ASN A 5 26.99 22.11 -16.96
N ILE A 6 27.86 21.66 -17.88
CA ILE A 6 27.43 20.99 -19.11
C ILE A 6 26.86 19.60 -18.79
N ASN A 7 27.46 18.90 -17.83
CA ASN A 7 26.99 17.58 -17.40
C ASN A 7 25.61 17.66 -16.73
N ASP A 8 25.37 18.71 -15.93
CA ASP A 8 24.09 18.90 -15.26
C ASP A 8 22.95 19.26 -16.23
N ALA A 9 23.21 20.15 -17.21
CA ALA A 9 22.22 20.46 -18.24
C ALA A 9 21.81 19.22 -19.06
N ARG A 10 22.76 18.35 -19.40
CA ARG A 10 22.50 17.08 -20.09
C ARG A 10 21.67 16.11 -19.24
N LYS A 11 21.97 15.99 -17.94
CA LYS A 11 21.18 15.16 -17.01
C LYS A 11 19.74 15.66 -16.88
N VAL A 12 19.54 16.97 -16.80
CA VAL A 12 18.20 17.58 -16.74
C VAL A 12 17.44 17.30 -18.03
N ALA A 13 18.05 17.51 -19.20
CA ALA A 13 17.42 17.20 -20.48
C ALA A 13 17.07 15.70 -20.62
N TYR A 14 17.93 14.81 -20.14
CA TYR A 14 17.67 13.38 -20.12
C TYR A 14 16.51 13.00 -19.20
N LYS A 15 16.43 13.58 -17.99
CA LYS A 15 15.29 13.38 -17.07
C LYS A 15 13.99 13.89 -17.68
N ALA A 16 14.01 15.07 -18.31
CA ALA A 16 12.84 15.60 -19.01
C ALA A 16 12.37 14.64 -20.12
N LYS A 17 13.30 14.11 -20.92
CA LYS A 17 13.02 13.10 -21.94
C LYS A 17 12.35 11.85 -21.33
N LEU A 18 12.89 11.31 -20.24
CA LEU A 18 12.29 10.16 -19.56
C LEU A 18 10.89 10.44 -19.03
N LEU A 19 10.63 11.62 -18.46
CA LEU A 19 9.31 12.01 -17.99
C LEU A 19 8.28 12.06 -19.13
N VAL A 20 8.68 12.50 -20.32
CA VAL A 20 7.80 12.50 -21.50
C VAL A 20 7.60 11.07 -22.02
N GLU A 21 8.68 10.34 -22.28
CA GLU A 21 8.63 9.05 -22.96
C GLU A 21 8.07 7.93 -22.10
N GLN A 22 8.42 7.89 -20.81
CA GLN A 22 8.04 6.78 -19.92
C GLN A 22 6.74 7.04 -19.17
N LEU A 23 6.38 8.31 -18.95
CA LEU A 23 5.24 8.69 -18.11
C LEU A 23 4.19 9.51 -18.88
N GLY A 24 4.40 9.77 -20.16
CA GLY A 24 3.46 10.50 -21.01
C GLY A 24 3.25 11.97 -20.60
N LEU A 25 4.18 12.58 -19.86
CA LEU A 25 4.02 13.97 -19.43
C LEU A 25 4.17 14.94 -20.60
N ALA A 26 3.41 16.04 -20.57
CA ALA A 26 3.60 17.14 -21.51
C ALA A 26 5.02 17.71 -21.39
N ALA A 27 5.67 17.98 -22.52
CA ALA A 27 7.07 18.41 -22.55
C ALA A 27 7.36 19.67 -21.70
N GLY A 28 6.44 20.64 -21.69
CA GLY A 28 6.56 21.84 -20.84
C GLY A 28 6.60 21.50 -19.35
N LEU A 29 5.74 20.58 -18.92
CA LEU A 29 5.68 20.11 -17.54
C LEU A 29 6.93 19.29 -17.16
N ALA A 30 7.35 18.39 -18.04
CA ALA A 30 8.57 17.61 -17.85
C ALA A 30 9.81 18.50 -17.67
N ASN A 31 9.96 19.54 -18.51
CA ASN A 31 11.06 20.49 -18.40
C ASN A 31 11.01 21.31 -17.10
N ALA A 32 9.82 21.70 -16.64
CA ALA A 32 9.65 22.46 -15.39
C ALA A 32 10.12 21.68 -14.15
N PHE A 33 9.95 20.36 -14.14
CA PHE A 33 10.27 19.51 -12.99
C PHE A 33 11.58 18.72 -13.12
N ALA A 34 12.17 18.59 -14.31
CA ALA A 34 13.33 17.72 -14.53
C ALA A 34 14.54 18.01 -13.61
N GLY A 35 14.78 19.28 -13.28
CA GLY A 35 15.84 19.69 -12.34
C GLY A 35 15.57 19.29 -10.89
N ARG A 36 14.30 19.03 -10.53
CA ARG A 36 13.85 18.65 -9.18
C ARG A 36 13.64 17.15 -9.03
N VAL A 37 13.76 16.37 -10.11
CA VAL A 37 13.68 14.91 -10.09
C VAL A 37 15.06 14.34 -9.79
N ARG A 38 15.14 13.44 -8.81
CA ARG A 38 16.35 12.66 -8.50
C ARG A 38 16.38 11.37 -9.32
N MET A 39 15.31 10.58 -9.26
CA MET A 39 15.22 9.26 -9.86
C MET A 39 13.83 9.01 -10.44
N ILE A 40 13.77 8.24 -11.53
CA ILE A 40 12.53 7.72 -12.10
C ILE A 40 12.69 6.19 -12.16
N LYS A 41 11.78 5.46 -11.53
CA LYS A 41 11.70 4.01 -11.60
C LYS A 41 10.46 3.64 -12.39
N ALA A 42 10.66 3.12 -13.61
CA ALA A 42 9.55 2.69 -14.43
C ALA A 42 8.89 1.43 -13.86
N ALA A 43 7.60 1.25 -14.12
CA ALA A 43 6.91 0.02 -13.80
C ALA A 43 7.43 -1.12 -14.69
N GLU A 44 8.22 -2.02 -14.14
CA GLU A 44 8.81 -3.15 -14.88
C GLU A 44 7.84 -4.33 -15.05
N ARG A 45 6.73 -4.37 -14.30
CA ARG A 45 5.76 -5.46 -14.30
C ARG A 45 4.34 -4.93 -14.29
N PRO A 46 3.38 -5.64 -14.92
CA PRO A 46 1.96 -5.31 -14.83
C PRO A 46 1.51 -5.13 -13.37
N GLY A 47 0.73 -4.08 -13.11
CA GLY A 47 0.22 -3.76 -11.79
C GLY A 47 1.19 -3.05 -10.85
N ARG A 48 2.44 -2.75 -11.28
CA ARG A 48 3.33 -1.85 -10.54
C ARG A 48 3.13 -0.41 -10.99
N LEU A 49 3.35 0.52 -10.06
CA LEU A 49 3.30 1.96 -10.33
C LEU A 49 4.68 2.45 -10.76
N HIS A 50 4.73 3.40 -11.68
CA HIS A 50 5.91 4.21 -11.88
C HIS A 50 6.17 5.03 -10.62
N ARG A 51 7.44 5.19 -10.25
CA ARG A 51 7.82 6.01 -9.10
C ARG A 51 8.78 7.11 -9.50
N ILE A 52 8.51 8.33 -9.06
CA ILE A 52 9.41 9.46 -9.20
C ILE A 52 9.88 9.85 -7.81
N MET A 53 11.19 9.91 -7.63
CA MET A 53 11.82 10.49 -6.45
C MET A 53 12.24 11.91 -6.77
N CYS A 54 11.82 12.85 -5.94
CA CYS A 54 12.23 14.25 -6.01
C CYS A 54 13.54 14.47 -5.23
N ALA A 55 14.25 15.55 -5.55
CA ALA A 55 15.52 15.90 -4.92
C ALA A 55 15.40 16.22 -3.42
N ASP A 56 14.19 16.59 -2.97
CA ASP A 56 13.87 16.85 -1.56
C ASP A 56 13.45 15.59 -0.78
N GLY A 57 13.55 14.40 -1.39
CA GLY A 57 13.18 13.13 -0.78
C GLY A 57 11.68 12.83 -0.79
N SER A 58 10.86 13.67 -1.45
CA SER A 58 9.45 13.37 -1.71
C SER A 58 9.26 12.44 -2.91
N TRP A 59 8.12 11.76 -2.98
CA TRP A 59 7.84 10.68 -3.92
C TRP A 59 6.46 10.81 -4.56
N ILE A 60 6.39 10.37 -5.82
CA ILE A 60 5.15 10.31 -6.62
C ILE A 60 4.99 8.89 -7.15
N GLU A 61 3.79 8.32 -7.03
CA GLU A 61 3.37 7.09 -7.69
C GLU A 61 2.38 7.39 -8.82
N ILE A 62 2.68 6.88 -10.02
CA ILE A 62 1.87 7.04 -11.23
C ILE A 62 1.47 5.68 -11.75
N ASP A 63 0.20 5.50 -12.07
CA ASP A 63 -0.31 4.29 -12.69
C ASP A 63 0.11 4.24 -14.17
N PRO A 64 0.89 3.22 -14.62
CA PRO A 64 1.31 3.10 -16.01
C PRO A 64 0.15 2.99 -16.99
N ALA A 65 -0.99 2.41 -16.59
CA ALA A 65 -2.11 2.17 -17.50
C ALA A 65 -2.91 3.44 -17.78
N THR A 66 -3.05 4.30 -16.77
CA THR A 66 -3.87 5.51 -16.87
C THR A 66 -3.05 6.80 -16.95
N CYS A 67 -1.73 6.72 -16.75
CA CYS A 67 -0.81 7.84 -16.57
C CYS A 67 -1.27 8.83 -15.49
N ARG A 68 -2.12 8.39 -14.54
CA ARG A 68 -2.63 9.23 -13.46
C ARG A 68 -1.76 9.11 -12.22
N VAL A 69 -1.59 10.23 -11.53
CA VAL A 69 -0.98 10.23 -10.20
C VAL A 69 -1.91 9.54 -9.24
N VAL A 70 -1.42 8.48 -8.62
CA VAL A 70 -2.16 7.72 -7.62
C VAL A 70 -1.91 8.32 -6.24
N ARG A 71 -0.65 8.63 -5.95
CA ARG A 71 -0.22 8.91 -4.58
C ARG A 71 1.05 9.73 -4.49
N THR A 72 1.18 10.49 -3.40
CA THR A 72 2.43 11.17 -3.01
C THR A 72 2.79 10.87 -1.55
N TRP A 73 4.09 10.90 -1.23
CA TRP A 73 4.58 10.75 0.16
C TRP A 73 5.99 11.34 0.33
N GLY A 74 6.51 11.32 1.56
CA GLY A 74 7.83 11.87 1.91
C GLY A 74 7.76 13.29 2.47
N ARG A 75 8.93 13.88 2.76
CA ARG A 75 9.06 15.12 3.56
C ARG A 75 9.02 16.42 2.78
N GLY A 76 9.16 16.34 1.46
CA GLY A 76 9.26 17.49 0.58
C GLY A 76 7.92 17.89 -0.05
N ASN A 77 7.84 19.14 -0.50
CA ASN A 77 6.65 19.69 -1.15
C ASN A 77 6.67 19.51 -2.68
N THR A 78 7.79 19.05 -3.25
CA THR A 78 7.91 18.88 -4.71
C THR A 78 6.96 17.83 -5.25
N ALA A 79 6.82 16.68 -4.58
CA ALA A 79 5.94 15.64 -5.05
C ALA A 79 4.46 16.07 -5.07
N PRO A 80 3.88 16.67 -4.01
CA PRO A 80 2.53 17.23 -4.07
C PRO A 80 2.35 18.28 -5.18
N GLU A 81 3.30 19.20 -5.34
CA GLU A 81 3.25 20.25 -6.37
C GLU A 81 3.25 19.66 -7.79
N MET A 82 4.19 18.75 -8.06
CA MET A 82 4.30 18.05 -9.33
C MET A 82 3.08 17.17 -9.59
N ALA A 83 2.60 16.45 -8.58
CA ALA A 83 1.41 15.62 -8.68
C ALA A 83 0.18 16.44 -9.09
N LYS A 84 -0.04 17.59 -8.43
CA LYS A 84 -1.12 18.52 -8.78
C LYS A 84 -0.99 19.03 -10.22
N ALA A 85 0.22 19.36 -10.64
CA ALA A 85 0.47 19.83 -12.00
C ALA A 85 0.27 18.74 -13.08
N ILE A 86 0.56 17.47 -12.76
CA ILE A 86 0.31 16.32 -13.66
C ILE A 86 -1.19 16.00 -13.72
N ALA A 87 -1.86 15.95 -12.57
CA ALA A 87 -3.21 15.42 -12.49
C ALA A 87 -4.29 16.41 -12.96
N GLY A 88 -3.96 17.71 -13.02
CA GLY A 88 -4.89 18.78 -13.36
C GLY A 88 -5.99 18.98 -12.31
N ASP A 89 -7.00 19.78 -12.65
CA ASP A 89 -8.13 20.04 -11.75
C ASP A 89 -9.05 18.82 -11.65
N GLY A 90 -9.48 18.49 -10.43
CA GLY A 90 -10.49 17.45 -10.15
C GLY A 90 -9.95 16.03 -9.92
N SER A 91 -8.64 15.80 -10.03
CA SER A 91 -8.04 14.50 -9.70
C SER A 91 -7.84 14.31 -8.19
N VAL A 92 -8.28 13.18 -7.66
CA VAL A 92 -8.05 12.81 -6.25
C VAL A 92 -6.67 12.15 -6.11
N ILE A 93 -5.70 12.94 -5.65
CA ILE A 93 -4.35 12.47 -5.32
C ILE A 93 -4.35 12.07 -3.85
N GLU A 94 -4.01 10.81 -3.55
CA GLU A 94 -3.81 10.37 -2.17
C GLU A 94 -2.46 10.90 -1.66
N HIS A 95 -2.46 11.67 -0.57
CA HIS A 95 -1.22 12.04 0.11
C HIS A 95 -1.05 11.16 1.35
N LEU A 96 0.06 10.42 1.42
CA LEU A 96 0.41 9.68 2.62
C LEU A 96 1.19 10.60 3.55
N GLU A 97 0.46 11.23 4.46
CA GLU A 97 1.04 12.04 5.53
C GLU A 97 2.00 11.19 6.38
N GLU A 98 3.11 11.82 6.80
CA GLU A 98 3.95 11.26 7.85
C GLU A 98 3.13 11.24 9.14
N GLU A 99 2.82 10.04 9.63
CA GLU A 99 2.11 9.88 10.88
C GLU A 99 2.94 10.48 12.02
N ALA A 100 2.28 11.24 12.91
CA ALA A 100 2.98 11.90 14.01
C ALA A 100 3.70 10.87 14.91
N GLY A 101 5.01 11.06 15.09
CA GLY A 101 5.84 10.20 15.93
C GLY A 101 6.47 9.03 15.18
N ALA A 102 7.79 8.87 15.34
CA ALA A 102 8.55 7.76 14.80
C ALA A 102 8.68 6.64 15.84
N VAL A 103 8.77 5.40 15.37
CA VAL A 103 9.17 4.26 16.21
C VAL A 103 10.68 4.15 16.17
N SER A 104 11.32 3.83 17.30
CA SER A 104 12.77 3.86 17.41
C SER A 104 13.32 2.81 18.35
N ALA A 105 14.60 2.46 18.16
CA ALA A 105 15.35 1.74 19.18
C ALA A 105 15.35 2.55 20.51
N PRO A 106 15.26 1.90 21.68
CA PRO A 106 15.42 2.59 22.95
C PRO A 106 16.71 3.41 22.99
N GLY A 107 16.64 4.57 23.64
CA GLY A 107 17.77 5.50 23.74
C GLY A 107 18.18 6.22 22.44
N ALA A 108 17.53 5.97 21.29
CA ALA A 108 17.94 6.58 20.02
C ALA A 108 17.93 8.13 20.09
N PRO A 109 18.99 8.81 19.61
CA PRO A 109 19.08 10.27 19.68
C PRO A 109 17.93 10.94 18.94
N ILE A 110 17.37 11.99 19.53
CA ILE A 110 16.22 12.72 18.97
C ILE A 110 16.61 13.56 17.75
N ARG A 111 17.87 13.99 17.67
CA ARG A 111 18.38 14.93 16.64
C ARG A 111 18.35 14.35 15.21
N SER A 112 18.62 15.23 14.25
CA SER A 112 18.55 14.96 12.80
C SER A 112 19.23 13.64 12.43
N THR A 113 18.57 12.90 11.54
CA THR A 113 19.17 11.70 10.97
C THR A 113 20.36 12.11 10.10
N PRO A 114 21.57 11.60 10.35
CA PRO A 114 22.70 11.83 9.45
C PRO A 114 22.43 11.18 8.09
N VAL A 115 23.05 11.73 7.05
CA VAL A 115 23.19 11.04 5.76
C VAL A 115 23.91 9.71 6.04
N LEU A 116 23.35 8.62 5.56
CA LEU A 116 23.91 7.28 5.76
C LEU A 116 24.92 7.00 4.65
N SER A 117 25.97 6.24 4.97
CA SER A 117 26.89 5.74 3.95
C SER A 117 26.21 4.68 3.09
N ASP A 118 26.64 4.53 1.85
CA ASP A 118 26.08 3.56 0.89
C ASP A 118 26.07 2.13 1.46
N ASP A 119 27.14 1.71 2.15
CA ASP A 119 27.20 0.40 2.82
C ASP A 119 26.12 0.21 3.88
N LYS A 120 25.79 1.28 4.63
CA LYS A 120 24.71 1.24 5.63
C LYS A 120 23.35 1.19 4.95
N LEU A 121 23.15 1.94 3.88
CA LEU A 121 21.91 1.90 3.09
C LEU A 121 21.66 0.51 2.52
N LYS A 122 22.68 -0.09 1.93
CA LYS A 122 22.63 -1.46 1.42
C LYS A 122 22.34 -2.48 2.53
N THR A 123 23.02 -2.36 3.67
CA THR A 123 22.78 -3.23 4.84
C THR A 123 21.33 -3.13 5.33
N LEU A 124 20.78 -1.91 5.45
CA LEU A 124 19.38 -1.71 5.83
C LEU A 124 18.44 -2.32 4.80
N ALA A 125 18.70 -2.08 3.51
CA ALA A 125 17.85 -2.58 2.44
C ALA A 125 17.83 -4.11 2.40
N ASP A 126 18.99 -4.75 2.52
CA ASP A 126 19.14 -6.20 2.55
C ASP A 126 18.48 -6.80 3.81
N GLY A 127 18.55 -6.12 4.95
CA GLY A 127 17.84 -6.50 6.17
C GLY A 127 16.32 -6.57 5.95
N TRP A 128 15.73 -5.56 5.33
CA TRP A 128 14.29 -5.57 4.98
C TRP A 128 13.92 -6.65 3.96
N ARG A 129 14.76 -6.86 2.94
CA ARG A 129 14.55 -7.93 1.96
C ARG A 129 14.58 -9.31 2.62
N LYS A 130 15.52 -9.54 3.55
CA LYS A 130 15.63 -10.78 4.32
C LYS A 130 14.40 -11.03 5.22
N ARG A 131 13.75 -9.97 5.71
CA ARG A 131 12.48 -10.06 6.46
C ARG A 131 11.27 -10.39 5.59
N GLY A 132 11.42 -10.45 4.27
CA GLY A 132 10.36 -10.77 3.32
C GLY A 132 9.72 -9.54 2.67
N TYR A 133 10.33 -8.36 2.77
CA TYR A 133 9.86 -7.14 2.10
C TYR A 133 10.71 -6.87 0.85
N PRO A 134 10.27 -7.30 -0.35
CA PRO A 134 11.10 -7.21 -1.56
C PRO A 134 11.14 -5.80 -2.17
N ASP A 135 10.16 -4.95 -1.86
CA ASP A 135 10.04 -3.62 -2.45
C ASP A 135 10.67 -2.56 -1.56
N VAL A 136 12.00 -2.51 -1.63
CA VAL A 136 12.85 -1.60 -0.86
C VAL A 136 13.63 -0.69 -1.80
N ILE A 137 13.62 0.59 -1.48
CA ILE A 137 14.33 1.63 -2.23
C ILE A 137 15.31 2.34 -1.29
N GLU A 138 16.55 2.45 -1.73
CA GLU A 138 17.61 3.17 -1.02
C GLU A 138 17.53 4.68 -1.30
N ASP A 139 17.62 5.49 -0.25
CA ASP A 139 17.67 6.95 -0.25
C ASP A 139 18.87 7.42 0.59
N GLU A 140 19.38 8.64 0.38
CA GLU A 140 20.55 9.16 1.10
C GLU A 140 20.39 9.18 2.63
N ARG A 141 19.15 9.18 3.13
CA ARG A 141 18.84 9.26 4.57
C ARG A 141 18.35 7.95 5.16
N GLY A 142 18.13 6.92 4.35
CA GLY A 142 17.46 5.70 4.80
C GLY A 142 16.95 4.85 3.66
N VAL A 143 16.06 3.93 4.01
CA VAL A 143 15.43 3.03 3.04
C VAL A 143 13.92 3.17 3.14
N TRP A 144 13.28 3.23 1.99
CA TRP A 144 11.82 3.23 1.85
C TRP A 144 11.35 1.80 1.61
N VAL A 145 10.42 1.33 2.41
CA VAL A 145 9.84 0.00 2.34
C VAL A 145 8.36 0.13 2.01
N ALA A 146 7.94 -0.49 0.91
CA ALA A 146 6.54 -0.53 0.51
C ALA A 146 5.84 -1.76 1.09
N LEU A 147 4.73 -1.54 1.78
CA LEU A 147 3.87 -2.60 2.30
C LEU A 147 2.70 -2.89 1.34
N PRO A 148 2.12 -4.11 1.39
CA PRO A 148 1.04 -4.52 0.48
C PRO A 148 -0.25 -3.70 0.59
N ASP A 149 -0.51 -3.12 1.75
CA ASP A 149 -1.69 -2.28 2.06
C ASP A 149 -1.55 -0.82 1.61
N GLY A 150 -0.42 -0.46 1.00
CA GLY A 150 -0.14 0.89 0.54
C GLY A 150 0.60 1.76 1.54
N THR A 151 0.79 1.32 2.79
CA THR A 151 1.62 2.03 3.75
C THR A 151 3.09 2.01 3.32
N ARG A 152 3.83 3.07 3.68
CA ARG A 152 5.27 3.20 3.43
C ARG A 152 6.00 3.38 4.75
N LEU A 153 7.06 2.60 4.94
CA LEU A 153 7.98 2.79 6.06
C LEU A 153 9.23 3.49 5.55
N HIS A 154 9.71 4.49 6.27
CA HIS A 154 11.01 5.11 6.02
C HIS A 154 11.93 4.79 7.19
N ASP A 155 12.80 3.81 6.98
CA ASP A 155 13.77 3.36 7.95
C ASP A 155 15.07 4.13 7.78
N VAL A 156 15.40 4.89 8.82
CA VAL A 156 16.61 5.71 8.88
C VAL A 156 17.64 5.13 9.84
N GLY A 157 17.60 3.81 10.04
CA GLY A 157 18.50 3.00 10.86
C GLY A 157 17.91 2.68 12.22
N ARG A 158 18.04 3.62 13.17
CA ARG A 158 17.52 3.47 14.54
C ARG A 158 16.10 4.02 14.72
N ARG A 159 15.47 4.48 13.63
CA ARG A 159 14.11 5.01 13.63
C ARG A 159 13.39 4.59 12.36
N VAL A 160 12.09 4.37 12.47
CA VAL A 160 11.18 4.13 11.35
C VAL A 160 10.06 5.16 11.43
N HIS A 161 9.86 5.87 10.32
CA HIS A 161 8.71 6.75 10.10
C HIS A 161 7.63 5.99 9.31
N ILE A 162 6.37 6.17 9.68
CA ILE A 162 5.23 5.59 8.97
C ILE A 162 4.61 6.70 8.12
N HIS A 163 4.43 6.44 6.83
CA HIS A 163 3.69 7.29 5.92
C HIS A 163 2.44 6.56 5.46
N GLY A 164 1.27 7.14 5.73
CA GLY A 164 -0.03 6.48 5.56
C GLY A 164 -0.51 5.76 6.82
N PRO A 165 -1.57 4.94 6.73
CA PRO A 165 -2.23 4.38 7.90
C PRO A 165 -1.34 3.42 8.69
N ARG A 166 -1.46 3.43 10.02
CA ARG A 166 -0.80 2.48 10.94
C ARG A 166 -1.52 1.13 10.90
N THR A 167 -1.36 0.39 9.82
CA THR A 167 -1.97 -0.93 9.62
C THR A 167 -1.30 -2.01 10.48
N ASP A 168 -1.97 -3.15 10.68
CA ASP A 168 -1.38 -4.26 11.46
C ASP A 168 -0.10 -4.79 10.79
N ALA A 169 -0.04 -4.79 9.45
CA ALA A 169 1.15 -5.17 8.70
C ALA A 169 2.32 -4.20 8.94
N ALA A 170 2.06 -2.90 9.03
CA ALA A 170 3.10 -1.91 9.36
C ALA A 170 3.63 -2.08 10.78
N LEU A 171 2.74 -2.31 11.75
CA LEU A 171 3.12 -2.51 13.14
C LEU A 171 3.90 -3.82 13.33
N ALA A 172 3.48 -4.91 12.68
CA ALA A 172 4.22 -6.17 12.67
C ALA A 172 5.61 -6.04 12.02
N ALA A 173 5.72 -5.34 10.89
CA ALA A 173 6.99 -5.08 10.23
C ALA A 173 7.98 -4.33 11.14
N ILE A 174 7.48 -3.35 11.90
CA ILE A 174 8.28 -2.58 12.85
C ILE A 174 8.70 -3.43 14.05
N ALA A 175 7.80 -4.27 14.58
CA ALA A 175 8.14 -5.20 15.66
C ALA A 175 9.21 -6.22 15.21
N GLN A 176 9.08 -6.79 14.01
CA GLN A 176 10.08 -7.67 13.42
C GLN A 176 11.45 -6.99 13.27
N LYS A 177 11.47 -5.72 12.81
CA LYS A 177 12.70 -4.92 12.78
C LYS A 177 13.29 -4.75 14.18
N ALA A 178 12.47 -4.44 15.18
CA ALA A 178 12.95 -4.23 16.54
C ALA A 178 13.59 -5.48 17.14
N ARG A 179 12.98 -6.65 16.89
CA ARG A 179 13.54 -7.96 17.26
C ARG A 179 14.93 -8.17 16.68
N ASP A 180 15.08 -7.90 15.39
CA ASP A 180 16.28 -8.24 14.65
C ASP A 180 17.40 -7.19 14.77
N ASP A 181 17.06 -5.89 14.82
CA ASP A 181 18.01 -4.77 14.70
C ASP A 181 18.15 -3.92 15.98
N TRP A 182 17.19 -3.98 16.90
CA TRP A 182 17.11 -3.08 18.06
C TRP A 182 17.12 -3.84 19.39
N ASP A 183 17.83 -4.96 19.43
CA ASP A 183 18.04 -5.78 20.63
C ASP A 183 16.72 -6.22 21.30
N GLY A 184 15.68 -6.46 20.50
CA GLY A 184 14.39 -6.91 21.02
C GLY A 184 13.57 -5.82 21.70
N ALA A 185 13.85 -4.54 21.47
CA ALA A 185 13.10 -3.46 22.10
C ALA A 185 12.83 -2.28 21.17
N LEU A 186 11.71 -1.58 21.41
CA LEU A 186 11.34 -0.36 20.71
C LEU A 186 10.67 0.67 21.63
N ALA A 187 10.67 1.93 21.21
CA ALA A 187 10.00 3.04 21.88
C ALA A 187 9.44 4.05 20.86
N LEU A 188 8.31 4.70 21.20
CA LEU A 188 7.80 5.86 20.45
C LEU A 188 8.60 7.13 20.79
N ARG A 189 8.98 7.89 19.76
CA ARG A 189 9.69 9.18 19.91
C ARG A 189 9.18 10.24 18.93
N GLY A 190 9.20 11.50 19.37
CA GLY A 190 8.91 12.69 18.53
C GLY A 190 8.18 13.80 19.29
N PRO A 191 8.12 15.04 18.76
CA PRO A 191 7.21 16.08 19.24
C PRO A 191 5.75 15.75 18.85
N GLY A 192 4.78 16.12 19.70
CA GLY A 192 3.36 15.74 19.49
C GLY A 192 3.00 14.33 19.97
N ARG A 193 3.67 13.87 21.04
CA ARG A 193 3.49 12.55 21.66
C ARG A 193 2.04 12.36 22.07
N ASP A 194 1.30 11.63 21.24
CA ASP A 194 0.76 10.34 21.62
C ASP A 194 0.08 9.76 20.39
N TRP A 195 0.61 8.66 19.88
CA TRP A 195 -0.21 7.80 19.05
C TRP A 195 -1.53 7.55 19.79
N PRO A 196 -2.68 7.52 19.08
CA PRO A 196 -3.95 7.15 19.70
C PRO A 196 -3.77 5.86 20.48
N GLU A 197 -4.41 5.75 21.65
CA GLU A 197 -4.24 4.60 22.54
C GLU A 197 -4.47 3.27 21.80
N ARG A 198 -5.49 3.22 20.94
CA ARG A 198 -5.76 2.08 20.05
C ARG A 198 -4.56 1.64 19.21
N ASP A 199 -3.77 2.57 18.69
CA ASP A 199 -2.59 2.25 17.89
C ASP A 199 -1.41 1.81 18.76
N LYS A 200 -1.28 2.36 19.99
CA LYS A 200 -0.31 1.88 20.97
C LYS A 200 -0.62 0.45 21.42
N GLU A 201 -1.90 0.14 21.69
CA GLU A 201 -2.35 -1.21 22.04
C GLU A 201 -2.07 -2.21 20.91
N ARG A 202 -2.33 -1.82 19.65
CA ARG A 202 -2.04 -2.65 18.47
C ARG A 202 -0.54 -2.86 18.28
N LEU A 203 0.28 -1.83 18.48
CA LEU A 203 1.73 -1.96 18.44
C LEU A 203 2.22 -2.87 19.55
N TRP A 204 1.70 -2.75 20.77
CA TRP A 204 2.05 -3.63 21.88
C TRP A 204 1.76 -5.09 21.57
N LEU A 205 0.57 -5.41 21.02
CA LEU A 205 0.23 -6.77 20.59
C LEU A 205 1.18 -7.29 19.51
N ALA A 206 1.53 -6.46 18.53
CA ALA A 206 2.53 -6.81 17.51
C ALA A 206 3.91 -7.11 18.15
N CYS A 207 4.33 -6.30 19.14
CA CYS A 207 5.55 -6.55 19.89
C CYS A 207 5.50 -7.88 20.65
N GLN A 208 4.40 -8.20 21.34
CA GLN A 208 4.27 -9.47 22.07
C GLN A 208 4.41 -10.69 21.15
N ARG A 209 3.83 -10.64 19.95
CA ARG A 209 3.94 -11.71 18.94
C ARG A 209 5.36 -11.93 18.45
N GLU A 210 6.18 -10.88 18.43
CA GLU A 210 7.58 -10.94 17.99
C GLU A 210 8.57 -11.11 19.16
N GLY A 211 8.10 -11.19 20.42
CA GLY A 211 8.95 -11.24 21.60
C GLY A 211 9.74 -9.95 21.86
N VAL A 212 9.15 -8.80 21.52
CA VAL A 212 9.76 -7.47 21.61
C VAL A 212 9.20 -6.68 22.80
N GLU A 213 10.07 -5.97 23.51
CA GLU A 213 9.68 -5.01 24.55
C GLU A 213 9.24 -3.68 23.93
N TYR A 214 8.06 -3.19 24.34
CA TYR A 214 7.62 -1.83 24.04
C TYR A 214 7.95 -0.90 25.24
N ALA A 215 9.16 -0.36 25.22
CA ALA A 215 9.71 0.42 26.32
C ALA A 215 8.88 1.69 26.60
N GLY A 216 8.47 1.84 27.86
CA GLY A 216 7.73 3.00 28.36
C GLY A 216 6.21 2.97 28.06
N TYR A 217 5.67 1.83 27.62
CA TYR A 217 4.23 1.62 27.47
C TYR A 217 3.72 0.60 28.49
N GLU A 218 2.72 0.97 29.27
CA GLU A 218 2.07 0.10 30.24
C GLU A 218 0.71 -0.36 29.66
N PRO A 219 0.56 -1.64 29.29
CA PRO A 219 -0.66 -2.14 28.67
C PRO A 219 -1.80 -2.18 29.69
N SER A 220 -3.03 -1.90 29.23
CA SER A 220 -4.21 -2.01 30.08
C SER A 220 -4.47 -3.47 30.50
N PRO A 221 -5.08 -3.75 31.67
CA PRO A 221 -5.41 -5.11 32.08
C PRO A 221 -6.29 -5.87 31.07
N LYS A 222 -7.14 -5.14 30.33
CA LYS A 222 -7.96 -5.71 29.25
C LYS A 222 -7.11 -6.19 28.08
N LEU A 223 -6.04 -5.46 27.74
CA LEU A 223 -5.13 -5.82 26.66
C LEU A 223 -4.29 -7.04 27.04
N ILE A 224 -3.82 -7.11 28.29
CA ILE A 224 -3.11 -8.28 28.83
C ILE A 224 -4.00 -9.52 28.75
N ALA A 225 -5.24 -9.44 29.26
CA ALA A 225 -6.18 -10.56 29.21
C ALA A 225 -6.48 -11.01 27.77
N LYS A 226 -6.55 -10.07 26.81
CA LYS A 226 -6.70 -10.38 25.39
C LYS A 226 -5.51 -11.18 24.83
N TRP A 227 -4.29 -10.80 25.20
CA TRP A 227 -3.08 -11.51 24.79
C TRP A 227 -3.00 -12.92 25.40
N GLU A 228 -3.32 -13.05 26.68
CA GLU A 228 -3.37 -14.36 27.36
C GLU A 228 -4.38 -15.30 26.71
N ALA A 229 -5.54 -14.78 26.30
CA ALA A 229 -6.54 -15.55 25.56
C ALA A 229 -6.02 -16.01 24.18
N GLU A 230 -5.35 -15.13 23.42
CA GLU A 230 -4.73 -15.46 22.13
C GLU A 230 -3.66 -16.57 22.28
N GLN A 231 -2.83 -16.50 23.32
CA GLN A 231 -1.85 -17.54 23.64
C GLN A 231 -2.49 -18.88 23.99
N ALA A 232 -3.54 -18.87 24.81
CA ALA A 232 -4.26 -20.08 25.19
C ALA A 232 -4.93 -20.76 23.98
N GLU A 233 -5.48 -20.00 23.05
CA GLU A 233 -6.05 -20.51 21.79
C GLU A 233 -4.98 -21.14 20.89
N SER A 234 -3.82 -20.49 20.76
CA SER A 234 -2.70 -21.02 19.97
C SER A 234 -2.21 -22.37 20.50
N MET A 235 -2.09 -22.53 21.82
CA MET A 235 -1.71 -23.80 22.44
C MET A 235 -2.77 -24.90 22.26
N ARG A 236 -4.07 -24.55 22.30
CA ARG A 236 -5.16 -25.52 22.07
C ARG A 236 -5.23 -25.98 20.61
N GLY A 237 -4.97 -25.08 19.66
CA GLY A 237 -4.93 -25.40 18.23
C GLY A 237 -3.75 -26.31 17.85
N ALA A 238 -2.60 -26.16 18.50
CA ALA A 238 -1.44 -27.03 18.29
C ALA A 238 -1.64 -28.46 18.83
N GLY A 239 -2.55 -28.65 19.80
CA GLY A 239 -2.84 -29.94 20.42
C GLY A 239 -3.88 -30.82 19.68
N SER A 240 -4.53 -30.33 18.62
CA SER A 240 -5.54 -31.11 17.86
C SER A 240 -5.04 -31.69 16.54
N ALA A 241 -3.75 -31.53 16.22
CA ALA A 241 -3.10 -32.29 15.15
C ALA A 241 -3.07 -33.78 15.57
N ARG A 242 -4.04 -34.54 15.05
CA ARG A 242 -4.18 -35.99 15.29
C ARG A 242 -2.86 -36.73 15.02
N PRO A 243 -2.38 -37.55 15.96
CA PRO A 243 -1.26 -38.44 15.74
C PRO A 243 -1.78 -39.76 15.17
N ASP A 244 -2.10 -39.82 13.88
CA ASP A 244 -2.36 -41.09 13.18
C ASP A 244 -2.03 -40.91 11.70
N ASP A 245 -0.77 -41.20 11.34
CA ASP A 245 -0.41 -42.01 10.17
C ASP A 245 1.12 -42.16 10.14
N ASP A 246 1.59 -43.06 11.00
CA ASP A 246 2.92 -43.66 10.93
C ASP A 246 2.82 -44.93 10.08
N VAL A 247 3.21 -44.84 8.80
CA VAL A 247 3.66 -46.02 8.03
C VAL A 247 4.97 -45.68 7.33
N SER A 248 6.03 -46.23 7.89
CA SER A 248 7.39 -46.34 7.35
C SER A 248 7.45 -46.91 5.92
N ALA A 249 8.31 -46.31 5.06
CA ALA A 249 9.47 -47.00 4.44
C ALA A 249 10.18 -46.15 3.36
N GLY A 250 11.45 -45.81 3.59
CA GLY A 250 12.58 -45.95 2.64
C GLY A 250 12.73 -44.99 1.44
N PRO A 251 13.96 -44.49 1.13
CA PRO A 251 14.19 -43.47 0.11
C PRO A 251 14.54 -44.04 -1.28
N ALA A 252 14.06 -43.41 -2.35
CA ALA A 252 14.63 -43.51 -3.69
C ALA A 252 14.44 -42.19 -4.46
N PRO A 253 15.45 -41.70 -5.21
CA PRO A 253 15.34 -40.47 -5.98
C PRO A 253 14.88 -40.75 -7.41
N GLY A 254 13.91 -39.97 -7.89
CA GLY A 254 13.68 -39.80 -9.33
C GLY A 254 12.22 -39.90 -9.77
N GLY A 255 11.75 -38.84 -10.44
CA GLY A 255 10.56 -38.86 -11.29
C GLY A 255 9.41 -38.01 -10.79
N ILE A 256 9.42 -36.72 -11.12
CA ILE A 256 8.22 -35.88 -11.05
C ILE A 256 7.34 -36.24 -12.26
N ALA A 257 6.28 -37.01 -12.03
CA ALA A 257 5.13 -37.10 -12.91
C ALA A 257 4.03 -36.13 -12.39
N PRO A 258 3.27 -35.46 -13.27
CA PRO A 258 2.25 -34.52 -12.87
C PRO A 258 1.04 -35.24 -12.24
N ALA A 259 0.53 -34.67 -11.15
CA ALA A 259 -0.64 -35.16 -10.43
C ALA A 259 -1.94 -35.04 -11.26
N PRO A 260 -2.91 -35.94 -11.09
CA PRO A 260 -4.21 -35.87 -11.74
C PRO A 260 -5.06 -34.73 -11.16
N GLN A 261 -5.71 -33.98 -12.05
CA GLN A 261 -6.72 -33.00 -11.69
C GLN A 261 -7.94 -33.73 -11.10
N SER A 262 -8.29 -33.39 -9.86
CA SER A 262 -9.50 -33.88 -9.20
C SER A 262 -10.70 -33.00 -9.54
N ASP A 263 -11.71 -33.58 -10.19
CA ASP A 263 -13.05 -33.01 -10.31
C ASP A 263 -13.81 -33.13 -8.97
N ALA A 264 -13.52 -32.22 -8.03
CA ALA A 264 -14.33 -32.07 -6.83
C ALA A 264 -15.48 -31.07 -7.10
N PRO A 265 -16.73 -31.36 -6.68
CA PRO A 265 -17.84 -30.44 -6.85
C PRO A 265 -17.63 -29.15 -6.04
N ALA A 266 -17.98 -28.02 -6.64
CA ALA A 266 -17.82 -26.69 -6.05
C ALA A 266 -18.39 -26.62 -4.63
N GLU A 267 -17.55 -26.20 -3.67
CA GLU A 267 -17.98 -25.95 -2.29
C GLU A 267 -19.12 -24.91 -2.28
N PRO A 268 -20.13 -25.07 -1.41
CA PRO A 268 -21.19 -24.09 -1.27
C PRO A 268 -20.60 -22.72 -0.88
N VAL A 269 -21.08 -21.69 -1.57
CA VAL A 269 -20.71 -20.28 -1.38
C VAL A 269 -20.62 -19.95 0.12
N ARG A 270 -19.46 -19.47 0.57
CA ARG A 270 -19.30 -19.04 1.96
C ARG A 270 -20.29 -17.88 2.22
N PRO A 271 -21.21 -17.99 3.18
CA PRO A 271 -22.27 -16.99 3.43
C PRO A 271 -21.73 -15.56 3.65
N ASP A 272 -20.47 -15.43 4.06
CA ASP A 272 -19.81 -14.14 4.26
C ASP A 272 -19.55 -13.34 2.97
N THR A 273 -19.44 -14.01 1.81
CA THR A 273 -19.11 -13.35 0.53
C THR A 273 -20.30 -12.57 -0.03
N ASP A 274 -21.50 -13.17 -0.07
CA ASP A 274 -22.72 -12.50 -0.55
C ASP A 274 -23.06 -11.29 0.33
N ALA A 275 -22.95 -11.46 1.66
CA ALA A 275 -23.20 -10.40 2.63
C ALA A 275 -22.21 -9.23 2.47
N ALA A 276 -20.94 -9.51 2.17
CA ALA A 276 -19.95 -8.47 1.91
C ALA A 276 -20.25 -7.69 0.62
N LEU A 277 -20.60 -8.37 -0.47
CA LEU A 277 -20.96 -7.74 -1.74
C LEU A 277 -22.26 -6.94 -1.63
N ALA A 278 -23.25 -7.43 -0.87
CA ALA A 278 -24.48 -6.69 -0.58
C ALA A 278 -24.20 -5.34 0.09
N ARG A 279 -23.30 -5.29 1.08
CA ARG A 279 -22.90 -4.03 1.73
C ARG A 279 -22.23 -3.04 0.74
N HIS A 280 -21.49 -3.54 -0.24
CA HIS A 280 -20.92 -2.69 -1.29
C HIS A 280 -22.00 -2.11 -2.22
N CYS A 281 -23.02 -2.90 -2.59
CA CYS A 281 -24.19 -2.41 -3.33
C CYS A 281 -24.96 -1.34 -2.54
N GLU A 282 -25.26 -1.59 -1.27
CA GLU A 282 -25.97 -0.65 -0.39
C GLU A 282 -25.23 0.69 -0.27
N ARG A 283 -23.90 0.64 -0.09
CA ARG A 283 -23.08 1.86 -0.05
C ARG A 283 -23.11 2.61 -1.39
N ALA A 284 -22.96 1.91 -2.52
CA ALA A 284 -23.01 2.56 -3.84
C ALA A 284 -24.38 3.20 -4.13
N GLN A 285 -25.48 2.57 -3.69
CA GLN A 285 -26.83 3.14 -3.77
C GLN A 285 -27.00 4.37 -2.87
N ALA A 286 -26.44 4.34 -1.65
CA ALA A 286 -26.44 5.49 -0.75
C ALA A 286 -25.66 6.67 -1.33
N ASP A 287 -24.50 6.42 -1.94
CA ASP A 287 -23.69 7.42 -2.62
C ASP A 287 -24.45 8.04 -3.81
N LEU A 288 -25.13 7.21 -4.62
CA LEU A 288 -25.96 7.69 -5.74
C LEU A 288 -27.11 8.58 -5.25
N LYS A 289 -27.78 8.18 -4.16
CA LYS A 289 -28.85 8.98 -3.54
C LYS A 289 -28.33 10.31 -3.01
N ALA A 290 -27.16 10.32 -2.38
CA ALA A 290 -26.51 11.54 -1.91
C ALA A 290 -26.13 12.46 -3.07
N LEU A 291 -25.64 11.90 -4.18
CA LEU A 291 -25.34 12.65 -5.40
C LEU A 291 -26.59 13.31 -5.98
N HIS A 292 -27.72 12.60 -6.05
CA HIS A 292 -28.99 13.17 -6.51
C HIS A 292 -29.49 14.30 -5.59
N ALA A 293 -29.32 14.16 -4.27
CA ALA A 293 -29.63 15.22 -3.33
C ALA A 293 -28.74 16.46 -3.56
N ARG A 294 -27.44 16.28 -3.83
CA ARG A 294 -26.52 17.37 -4.20
C ARG A 294 -26.89 18.01 -5.52
N TRP A 295 -27.32 17.23 -6.51
CA TRP A 295 -27.77 17.74 -7.81
C TRP A 295 -28.91 18.76 -7.63
N ALA A 296 -29.87 18.47 -6.76
CA ALA A 296 -30.97 19.39 -6.46
C ALA A 296 -30.50 20.73 -5.83
N ALA A 297 -29.35 20.76 -5.16
CA ALA A 297 -28.84 21.94 -4.45
C ALA A 297 -27.77 22.74 -5.23
N GLU A 298 -26.93 22.06 -6.01
CA GLU A 298 -25.66 22.60 -6.53
C GLU A 298 -25.63 22.84 -8.04
N ALA A 299 -26.55 22.27 -8.84
CA ALA A 299 -26.48 22.30 -10.31
C ALA A 299 -26.92 23.64 -10.95
N ARG A 300 -26.19 24.71 -10.63
CA ARG A 300 -26.49 26.09 -11.07
C ARG A 300 -25.98 26.38 -12.48
N THR A 301 -24.94 25.69 -12.93
CA THR A 301 -24.33 25.86 -14.26
C THR A 301 -24.41 24.58 -15.08
N GLU A 302 -24.22 24.67 -16.41
CA GLU A 302 -24.16 23.48 -17.27
C GLU A 302 -22.90 22.64 -17.00
N GLU A 303 -21.79 23.28 -16.63
CA GLU A 303 -20.56 22.60 -16.24
C GLU A 303 -20.75 21.78 -14.95
N ASP A 304 -21.46 22.31 -13.96
CA ASP A 304 -21.84 21.56 -12.76
C ASP A 304 -22.70 20.34 -13.10
N ARG A 305 -23.66 20.50 -14.03
CA ARG A 305 -24.50 19.38 -14.49
C ARG A 305 -23.69 18.32 -15.22
N GLU A 306 -22.74 18.71 -16.07
CA GLU A 306 -21.89 17.75 -16.78
C GLU A 306 -20.96 17.01 -15.81
N ARG A 307 -20.37 17.71 -14.83
CA ARG A 307 -19.59 17.09 -13.74
C ARG A 307 -20.43 16.06 -12.98
N LEU A 308 -21.64 16.43 -12.58
CA LEU A 308 -22.56 15.55 -11.85
C LEU A 308 -23.03 14.35 -12.70
N ARG A 309 -23.29 14.53 -14.02
CA ARG A 309 -23.61 13.42 -14.94
C ARG A 309 -22.47 12.40 -15.03
N ARG A 310 -21.21 12.86 -15.07
CA ARG A 310 -20.03 11.98 -15.08
C ARG A 310 -19.91 11.21 -13.76
N GLU A 311 -20.13 11.89 -12.63
CA GLU A 311 -20.13 11.27 -11.31
C GLU A 311 -21.27 10.23 -11.16
N GLU A 312 -22.46 10.54 -11.66
CA GLU A 312 -23.61 9.62 -11.67
C GLU A 312 -23.33 8.39 -12.53
N ALA A 313 -22.78 8.58 -13.74
CA ALA A 313 -22.41 7.49 -14.63
C ALA A 313 -21.37 6.56 -14.00
N ALA A 314 -20.39 7.13 -13.28
CA ALA A 314 -19.37 6.36 -12.56
C ALA A 314 -19.97 5.53 -11.41
N LEU A 315 -20.86 6.12 -10.61
CA LEU A 315 -21.55 5.41 -9.51
C LEU A 315 -22.47 4.31 -10.03
N LYS A 316 -23.22 4.54 -11.12
CA LYS A 316 -24.04 3.52 -11.77
C LYS A 316 -23.20 2.36 -12.30
N ALA A 317 -22.07 2.64 -12.93
CA ALA A 317 -21.15 1.60 -13.39
C ALA A 317 -20.59 0.77 -12.22
N LYS A 318 -20.20 1.43 -11.13
CA LYS A 318 -19.72 0.76 -9.91
C LYS A 318 -20.79 -0.13 -9.28
N LEU A 319 -22.04 0.32 -9.22
CA LEU A 319 -23.16 -0.47 -8.71
C LEU A 319 -23.38 -1.72 -9.58
N ALA A 320 -23.41 -1.57 -10.91
CA ALA A 320 -23.58 -2.68 -11.84
C ALA A 320 -22.48 -3.74 -11.68
N ILE A 321 -21.22 -3.32 -11.49
CA ILE A 321 -20.10 -4.24 -11.23
C ILE A 321 -20.32 -5.04 -9.95
N TYR A 322 -20.78 -4.42 -8.86
CA TYR A 322 -21.01 -5.15 -7.60
C TYR A 322 -22.23 -6.07 -7.67
N GLU A 323 -23.29 -5.66 -8.36
CA GLU A 323 -24.45 -6.53 -8.59
C GLU A 323 -24.06 -7.75 -9.42
N ARG A 324 -23.25 -7.57 -10.47
CA ARG A 324 -22.73 -8.66 -11.28
C ARG A 324 -21.76 -9.55 -10.50
N ALA A 325 -20.84 -8.97 -9.73
CA ALA A 325 -19.95 -9.73 -8.85
C ALA A 325 -20.74 -10.56 -7.83
N ARG A 326 -21.85 -10.02 -7.31
CA ARG A 326 -22.73 -10.75 -6.39
C ARG A 326 -23.42 -11.92 -7.08
N GLU A 327 -23.87 -11.74 -8.33
CA GLU A 327 -24.42 -12.81 -9.15
C GLU A 327 -23.39 -13.91 -9.39
N LEU A 328 -22.19 -13.57 -9.88
CA LEU A 328 -21.11 -14.53 -10.13
C LEU A 328 -20.69 -15.28 -8.85
N ALA A 329 -20.61 -14.60 -7.71
CA ALA A 329 -20.33 -15.24 -6.44
C ALA A 329 -21.40 -16.29 -6.07
N ARG A 330 -22.67 -16.04 -6.40
CA ARG A 330 -23.77 -16.98 -6.14
C ARG A 330 -23.83 -18.14 -7.12
N THR A 331 -23.63 -17.87 -8.41
CA THR A 331 -23.79 -18.87 -9.48
C THR A 331 -22.55 -19.72 -9.68
N GLU A 332 -21.37 -19.16 -9.49
CA GLU A 332 -20.09 -19.80 -9.82
C GLU A 332 -19.24 -20.13 -8.57
N GLY A 333 -19.70 -19.79 -7.37
CA GLY A 333 -18.94 -20.09 -6.15
C GLY A 333 -17.68 -19.24 -5.95
N LEU A 334 -17.54 -18.13 -6.69
CA LEU A 334 -16.33 -17.32 -6.66
C LEU A 334 -16.11 -16.64 -5.30
N SER A 335 -14.83 -16.49 -4.95
CA SER A 335 -14.43 -15.62 -3.85
C SER A 335 -14.85 -14.17 -4.14
N ARG A 336 -14.99 -13.35 -3.10
CA ARG A 336 -15.32 -11.92 -3.25
C ARG A 336 -14.40 -11.22 -4.27
N GLU A 337 -13.09 -11.46 -4.17
CA GLU A 337 -12.10 -10.78 -4.99
C GLU A 337 -12.13 -11.24 -6.44
N ASP A 338 -12.33 -12.54 -6.65
CA ASP A 338 -12.39 -13.11 -8.00
C ASP A 338 -13.71 -12.76 -8.70
N ALA A 339 -14.82 -12.72 -7.96
CA ALA A 339 -16.11 -12.28 -8.50
C ALA A 339 -16.09 -10.81 -8.93
N ILE A 340 -15.46 -9.93 -8.12
CA ILE A 340 -15.26 -8.53 -8.49
C ILE A 340 -14.36 -8.41 -9.72
N ARG A 341 -13.27 -9.19 -9.79
CA ARG A 341 -12.35 -9.18 -10.93
C ARG A 341 -13.03 -9.64 -12.21
N ALA A 342 -13.83 -10.71 -12.14
CA ALA A 342 -14.57 -11.26 -13.26
C ALA A 342 -15.64 -10.28 -13.77
N ALA A 343 -16.45 -9.71 -12.88
CA ALA A 343 -17.44 -8.68 -13.24
C ALA A 343 -16.79 -7.45 -13.90
N TYR A 344 -15.61 -7.07 -13.43
CA TYR A 344 -14.85 -5.97 -14.02
C TYR A 344 -14.35 -6.30 -15.43
N ALA A 345 -13.87 -7.53 -15.66
CA ALA A 345 -13.44 -7.99 -16.96
C ALA A 345 -14.60 -8.07 -17.97
N GLU A 346 -15.79 -8.53 -17.54
CA GLU A 346 -17.00 -8.52 -18.38
C GLU A 346 -17.40 -7.10 -18.77
N ALA A 347 -17.44 -6.17 -17.80
CA ALA A 347 -17.79 -4.77 -18.05
C ALA A 347 -16.80 -4.07 -19.02
N GLN A 348 -15.53 -4.47 -19.00
CA GLN A 348 -14.52 -4.01 -19.97
C GLN A 348 -14.75 -4.57 -21.37
N ALA A 349 -15.10 -5.86 -21.47
CA ALA A 349 -15.36 -6.52 -22.74
C ALA A 349 -16.59 -5.94 -23.46
N GLU A 350 -17.67 -5.62 -22.73
CA GLU A 350 -18.90 -5.08 -23.31
C GLU A 350 -18.76 -3.64 -23.85
N ARG A 351 -17.87 -2.83 -23.27
CA ARG A 351 -17.73 -1.42 -23.64
C ARG A 351 -16.82 -1.16 -24.84
N GLY A 352 -16.07 -2.15 -25.32
CA GLY A 352 -15.09 -1.96 -26.39
C GLY A 352 -14.11 -0.81 -26.11
N PHE A 353 -13.83 -0.50 -24.84
CA PHE A 353 -13.17 0.74 -24.41
C PHE A 353 -12.17 0.51 -23.26
N GLU A 354 -11.03 1.20 -23.37
CA GLU A 354 -9.89 1.22 -22.43
C GLU A 354 -10.27 1.63 -20.99
N PRO A 355 -9.57 1.11 -19.98
CA PRO A 355 -10.07 1.05 -18.61
C PRO A 355 -10.20 2.43 -17.95
N THR A 356 -11.41 2.75 -17.47
CA THR A 356 -11.65 3.75 -16.42
C THR A 356 -12.01 3.06 -15.11
N VAL A 357 -10.98 2.93 -14.25
CA VAL A 357 -11.04 2.77 -12.78
C VAL A 357 -11.59 1.45 -12.23
N GLY A 358 -10.68 0.50 -11.97
CA GLY A 358 -10.94 -0.72 -11.21
C GLY A 358 -11.27 -0.46 -9.74
N PRO A 359 -12.02 -1.35 -9.07
CA PRO A 359 -12.30 -1.23 -7.65
C PRO A 359 -10.99 -1.33 -6.85
N ARG A 360 -10.71 -0.29 -6.07
CA ARG A 360 -9.61 -0.26 -5.09
C ARG A 360 -9.89 -1.30 -3.99
N ARG A 361 -8.85 -2.07 -3.63
CA ARG A 361 -8.83 -3.06 -2.55
C ARG A 361 -9.20 -2.46 -1.20
#